data_AF-A0A5K1FJU0-F1
#
_entry.id   AF-A0A5K1FJU0-F1
#
_cell.length_a   1.000
_cell.length_b   1.000
_cell.length_c   1.000
_cell.angle_alpha   90.00
_cell.angle_beta   90.00
_cell.angle_gamma   90.00
#
_symmetry.space_group_name_H-M   'P 1'
#
loop_
_entity.id
_entity.type
_entity.pdbx_description
1 polymer ?
#
loop_
_entity_poly.entity_id
_entity_poly.type
_entity_poly.pdbx_seq_one_letter_code
_entity_poly.pdbx_strand_id
1 'polypeptide(L)'
;MGYCEEVTARLKAQGIRAELCHGERLPKLIRNAEKQKVPVMAVVGPKEVQSQSVTVRSRSGGEHGTMSVDEFIEKIQLAVENRTPF
;
A
#
# COMPACT_ATOMS: atom_id res chain seq x y z
N MET A 1 -7.14 -10.02 10.07
CA MET A 1 -7.34 -8.62 9.66
C MET A 1 -6.43 -7.64 10.39
N GLY A 2 -5.90 -7.98 11.58
CA GLY A 2 -5.12 -7.06 12.41
C GLY A 2 -3.99 -6.30 11.71
N TYR A 3 -3.09 -6.97 10.97
CA TYR A 3 -1.94 -6.26 10.38
C TYR A 3 -2.33 -5.27 9.27
N CYS A 4 -3.27 -5.61 8.38
CA CYS A 4 -3.71 -4.66 7.35
C CYS A 4 -4.50 -3.48 7.93
N GLU A 5 -5.25 -3.70 9.00
CA GLU A 5 -5.95 -2.65 9.75
C GLU A 5 -4.95 -1.72 10.43
N GLU A 6 -3.90 -2.28 11.05
CA GLU A 6 -2.80 -1.52 11.65
C GLU A 6 -2.11 -0.63 10.62
N VAL A 7 -1.69 -1.20 9.48
CA VAL A 7 -1.06 -0.44 8.39
C VAL A 7 -1.97 0.68 7.91
N THR A 8 -3.27 0.40 7.75
CA THR A 8 -4.25 1.40 7.31
C THR A 8 -4.42 2.51 8.35
N ALA A 9 -4.46 2.18 9.64
CA ALA A 9 -4.53 3.15 10.73
C ALA A 9 -3.29 4.04 10.78
N ARG A 10 -2.10 3.45 10.61
CA ARG A 10 -0.82 4.20 10.56
C ARG A 10 -0.77 5.18 9.39
N LEU A 11 -1.19 4.76 8.20
CA LEU A 11 -1.30 5.64 7.03
C LEU A 11 -2.25 6.82 7.30
N LYS A 12 -3.44 6.54 7.84
CA LYS A 12 -4.43 7.58 8.16
C LYS A 12 -3.95 8.55 9.24
N ALA A 13 -3.23 8.07 10.26
CA ALA A 13 -2.65 8.91 11.30
C ALA A 13 -1.62 9.91 10.73
N GLN A 14 -0.99 9.58 9.61
CA GLN A 14 -0.06 10.44 8.89
C GLN A 14 -0.75 11.32 7.82
N GLY A 15 -2.08 11.39 7.82
CA GLY A 15 -2.85 12.17 6.84
C GLY A 15 -2.95 11.54 5.45
N ILE A 16 -2.48 10.29 5.27
CA ILE A 16 -2.52 9.59 3.99
C ILE A 16 -3.89 8.94 3.83
N ARG A 17 -4.54 9.18 2.68
CA ARG A 17 -5.81 8.53 2.32
C ARG A 17 -5.56 7.08 1.96
N ALA A 18 -6.05 6.16 2.77
CA ALA A 18 -5.94 4.72 2.58
C ALA A 18 -7.26 4.00 2.87
N GLU A 19 -7.57 3.00 2.06
CA GLU A 19 -8.72 2.10 2.21
C GLU A 19 -8.25 0.65 2.28
N LEU A 20 -8.86 -0.12 3.18
CA LEU A 20 -8.56 -1.54 3.35
C LEU A 20 -9.48 -2.37 2.44
N CYS A 21 -8.89 -3.14 1.53
CA CYS A 21 -9.60 -4.05 0.64
C CYS A 21 -9.33 -5.51 1.03
N HIS A 22 -10.38 -6.31 1.28
CA HIS A 22 -10.27 -7.72 1.64
C HIS A 22 -11.47 -8.54 1.09
N GLY A 23 -11.47 -9.86 1.31
CA GLY A 23 -12.61 -10.75 0.99
C GLY A 23 -12.64 -11.34 -0.41
N GLU A 24 -11.63 -11.03 -1.23
CA GLU A 24 -11.48 -11.55 -2.60
C GLU A 24 -10.04 -12.04 -2.82
N ARG A 25 -9.80 -12.80 -3.90
CA ARG A 25 -8.46 -13.27 -4.24
C ARG A 25 -7.54 -12.08 -4.56
N LEU A 26 -6.28 -12.15 -4.13
CA LEU A 26 -5.29 -11.07 -4.30
C LEU A 26 -5.20 -10.51 -5.74
N PRO A 27 -5.15 -11.34 -6.81
CA PRO A 27 -5.11 -10.83 -8.18
C PRO A 27 -6.38 -10.04 -8.57
N LYS A 28 -7.53 -10.41 -8.01
CA LYS A 28 -8.80 -9.71 -8.27
C LYS A 28 -8.84 -8.37 -7.55
N LEU A 29 -8.35 -8.30 -6.31
CA LEU A 29 -8.21 -7.05 -5.56
C LEU A 29 -7.26 -6.07 -6.27
N ILE A 30 -6.10 -6.55 -6.71
CA ILE A 30 -5.14 -5.74 -7.48
C ILE A 30 -5.79 -5.20 -8.76
N ARG A 31 -6.43 -6.07 -9.55
CA ARG A 31 -7.12 -5.65 -10.78
C ARG A 31 -8.24 -4.64 -10.50
N ASN A 32 -8.96 -4.77 -9.39
CA ASN A 32 -10.01 -3.81 -9.02
C ASN A 32 -9.42 -2.45 -8.65
N ALA A 33 -8.35 -2.41 -7.86
CA ALA A 33 -7.65 -1.17 -7.51
C ALA A 33 -7.04 -0.47 -8.75
N GLU A 34 -6.47 -1.24 -9.68
CA GLU A 34 -6.00 -0.72 -10.97
C GLU A 34 -7.14 -0.09 -11.79
N LYS A 35 -8.30 -0.76 -11.87
CA LYS A 35 -9.51 -0.22 -12.53
C LYS A 35 -10.02 1.05 -11.87
N GLN A 36 -9.97 1.11 -10.54
CA GLN A 36 -10.31 2.30 -9.76
C GLN A 36 -9.24 3.41 -9.86
N LYS A 37 -8.16 3.17 -10.61
CA LYS A 37 -7.08 4.14 -10.82
C LYS A 37 -6.37 4.53 -9.53
N VAL A 38 -6.32 3.62 -8.55
CA VAL A 38 -5.58 3.81 -7.30
C VAL A 38 -4.09 4.06 -7.61
N PRO A 39 -3.48 5.17 -7.15
CA PRO A 39 -2.09 5.50 -7.50
C PRO A 39 -1.06 4.51 -6.96
N VAL A 40 -1.25 4.05 -5.72
CA VAL A 40 -0.32 3.20 -4.98
C VAL A 40 -1.11 2.15 -4.20
N MET A 41 -0.66 0.91 -4.26
CA MET A 41 -1.24 -0.25 -3.58
C MET A 41 -0.20 -0.87 -2.65
N ALA A 42 -0.57 -1.07 -1.39
CA ALA A 42 0.18 -1.89 -0.44
C ALA A 42 -0.45 -3.29 -0.41
N VAL A 43 0.30 -4.28 -0.85
CA VAL A 43 -0.14 -5.68 -0.92
C VAL A 43 0.44 -6.43 0.26
N VAL A 44 -0.43 -7.08 1.02
CA VAL A 44 -0.07 -7.82 2.24
C VAL A 44 -0.50 -9.27 2.08
N GLY A 45 0.47 -10.18 2.03
CA GLY A 45 0.27 -11.61 2.11
C GLY A 45 0.77 -12.20 3.44
N PRO A 46 0.76 -13.53 3.59
CA PRO A 46 1.23 -14.19 4.80
C PRO A 46 2.70 -13.91 5.13
N LYS A 47 3.55 -13.71 4.11
CA LYS A 47 4.98 -13.41 4.29
C LYS A 47 5.20 -12.00 4.82
N GLU A 48 4.42 -11.07 4.30
CA GLU A 48 4.45 -9.64 4.65
C GLU A 48 4.00 -9.45 6.10
N VAL A 49 2.96 -10.17 6.53
CA VAL A 49 2.52 -10.18 7.93
C VAL A 49 3.62 -10.68 8.88
N GLN A 50 4.35 -11.73 8.51
CA GLN A 50 5.42 -12.29 9.35
C GLN A 50 6.65 -11.38 9.43
N SER A 51 6.94 -10.66 8.35
CA SER A 51 8.11 -9.79 8.24
C SER A 51 7.83 -8.32 8.56
N GLN A 52 6.61 -8.00 8.98
CA GLN A 52 6.12 -6.64 9.19
C GLN A 52 6.44 -5.70 8.01
N SER A 53 6.27 -6.22 6.80
CA SER A 53 6.54 -5.52 5.54
C SER A 53 5.30 -5.42 4.67
N VAL A 54 5.40 -4.66 3.59
CA VAL A 54 4.37 -4.54 2.54
C VAL A 54 5.03 -4.61 1.18
N THR A 55 4.39 -5.30 0.23
CA THR A 55 4.80 -5.23 -1.18
C THR A 55 4.09 -4.06 -1.84
N VAL A 56 4.86 -3.11 -2.35
CA VAL A 56 4.33 -1.87 -2.91
C VAL A 56 4.22 -1.97 -4.42
N ARG A 57 3.06 -1.58 -4.95
CA ARG A 57 2.83 -1.46 -6.39
C ARG A 57 2.29 -0.08 -6.70
N SER A 58 2.87 0.63 -7.67
CA SER A 58 2.31 1.88 -8.17
C SER A 58 1.73 1.67 -9.57
N ARG A 59 0.70 2.45 -9.88
CA ARG A 59 0.03 2.37 -11.18
C ARG A 59 0.95 2.79 -12.34
N SER A 60 1.85 3.74 -12.10
CA SER A 60 2.78 4.30 -13.07
C SER A 60 4.10 3.53 -13.19
N GLY A 61 4.57 2.92 -12.08
CA GLY A 61 5.89 2.29 -11.98
C GLY A 61 5.87 0.76 -11.88
N GLY A 62 4.69 0.13 -11.80
CA GLY A 62 4.59 -1.31 -11.61
C GLY A 62 4.90 -1.72 -10.18
N GLU A 63 5.76 -2.71 -9.98
CA GLU A 63 6.08 -3.26 -8.66
C GLU A 63 7.39 -2.67 -8.12
N HIS A 64 7.33 -2.09 -6.92
CA HIS A 64 8.47 -1.44 -6.25
C HIS A 64 9.18 -2.36 -5.25
N GLY A 65 8.72 -3.61 -5.15
CA GLY A 65 9.24 -4.60 -4.21
C GLY A 65 8.63 -4.50 -2.82
N THR A 66 9.23 -5.25 -1.90
CA THR A 66 8.81 -5.32 -0.49
C THR A 66 9.65 -4.37 0.35
N MET A 67 8.99 -3.58 1.19
CA MET A 67 9.62 -2.63 2.12
C MET A 67 8.88 -2.61 3.44
N SER A 68 9.49 -2.05 4.48
CA SER A 68 8.81 -1.88 5.77
C SER A 68 7.65 -0.88 5.66
N VAL A 69 6.73 -0.93 6.62
CA VAL A 69 5.61 0.04 6.69
C VAL A 69 6.13 1.47 6.87
N ASP A 70 7.23 1.63 7.61
CA ASP A 70 7.83 2.93 7.91
C ASP A 70 8.41 3.56 6.64
N GLU A 71 9.24 2.80 5.92
CA GLU A 71 9.79 3.21 4.62
C GLU A 71 8.68 3.52 3.61
N PHE A 72 7.60 2.75 3.63
CA PHE A 72 6.46 3.00 2.75
C PHE A 72 5.77 4.33 3.05
N ILE A 73 5.53 4.64 4.33
CA ILE A 73 4.94 5.91 4.77
C ILE A 73 5.83 7.08 4.37
N GLU A 74 7.13 7.00 4.65
CA GLU A 74 8.10 8.05 4.30
C GLU A 74 8.12 8.32 2.81
N LYS A 75 8.15 7.28 1.97
CA LYS A 75 8.10 7.45 0.50
C LYS A 75 6.81 8.10 0.03
N ILE A 76 5.66 7.74 0.61
CA ILE A 76 4.40 8.40 0.26
C ILE A 76 4.44 9.88 0.64
N GLN A 77 4.90 10.21 1.85
CA GLN A 77 4.98 11.59 2.30
C GLN A 77 5.88 12.42 1.38
N LEU A 78 7.05 11.89 1.01
CA LEU A 78 7.97 12.54 0.09
C LEU A 78 7.33 12.77 -1.29
N ALA A 79 6.59 11.79 -1.81
CA ALA A 79 5.89 11.91 -3.09
C ALA A 79 4.76 12.97 -3.04
N VAL A 80 4.03 13.03 -1.91
CA VAL A 80 2.97 14.01 -1.68
C VAL A 80 3.54 15.42 -1.55
N GLU A 81 4.64 15.59 -0.80
CA GLU A 81 5.31 16.88 -0.58
C GLU A 81 5.88 17.44 -1.89
N ASN A 82 6.60 16.61 -2.64
CA ASN A 82 7.22 17.03 -3.90
C ASN A 82 6.25 17.03 -5.09
N ARG A 83 5.00 16.57 -4.90
CA ARG A 83 3.99 16.36 -5.95
C ARG A 83 4.52 15.52 -7.12
N THR A 84 5.35 14.54 -6.81
CA THR A 84 5.93 13.59 -7.77
C THR A 84 5.15 12.28 -7.76
N PRO A 85 5.13 11.53 -8.87
CA PRO A 85 4.70 10.13 -8.84
C PRO A 85 5.51 9.32 -7.82
N PHE A 86 4.85 8.32 -7.22
CA PHE A 86 5.52 7.28 -6.44
C PHE A 86 6.26 6.31 -7.35
#